data_AF-A0A368GFQ8-F1
#
_entry.id   AF-A0A368GFQ8-F1
#
_cell.length_a   1.000
_cell.length_b   1.000
_cell.length_c   1.000
_cell.angle_alpha   90.00
_cell.angle_beta   90.00
_cell.angle_gamma   90.00
#
_symmetry.space_group_name_H-M   'P 1'
#
loop_
_entity.id
_entity.type
_entity.pdbx_description
1 polymer ?
#
loop_
_entity_poly.entity_id
_entity_poly.type
_entity_poly.pdbx_seq_one_letter_code
_entity_poly.pdbx_strand_id
1 'polypeptide(L)'
;MKICPVFTHSTPFQVPMWSEESERLRFEHRMGFLSTIGDPLHVSYEEFLVRSKIRELTGGDVAVPLQRAIDTFELARSQFEKLVDRPEFTMHTKPVILVCRTNVVVARLLLAGNVRDRRVTYQFMPESPIFPILKLVSDK
;
A
#
# COMPACT_ATOMS: atom_id res chain seq x y z
N MET A 1 -8.61 -5.04 -1.74
CA MET A 1 -7.14 -4.93 -1.75
C MET A 1 -6.79 -3.45 -1.61
N LYS A 2 -6.37 -3.00 -0.42
CA LYS A 2 -6.03 -1.59 -0.17
C LYS A 2 -4.58 -1.35 -0.56
N ILE A 3 -4.34 -0.74 -1.72
CA ILE A 3 -3.03 -0.19 -2.07
C ILE A 3 -2.86 1.06 -1.21
N CYS A 4 -1.76 1.13 -0.44
CA CYS A 4 -1.47 2.29 0.39
C CYS A 4 -1.19 3.49 -0.53
N PRO A 5 -2.00 4.57 -0.51
CA PRO A 5 -1.86 5.72 -1.41
C PRO A 5 -0.52 6.46 -1.29
N VAL A 6 0.19 6.20 -0.20
CA VAL A 6 1.51 6.76 0.12
C VAL A 6 2.55 6.40 -0.93
N PHE A 7 2.54 5.15 -1.40
CA PHE A 7 3.59 4.72 -2.33
C PHE A 7 3.34 5.29 -3.72
N THR A 8 2.10 5.43 -4.17
CA THR A 8 1.80 5.88 -5.54
C THR A 8 2.16 7.32 -5.86
N HIS A 9 2.35 8.20 -4.87
CA HIS A 9 2.50 9.64 -5.11
C HIS A 9 3.88 10.22 -4.75
N SER A 10 4.70 9.53 -3.96
CA SER A 10 5.95 10.11 -3.46
C SER A 10 7.24 9.36 -3.81
N THR A 11 7.16 8.46 -4.79
CA THR A 11 8.28 7.76 -5.45
C THR A 11 7.94 7.63 -6.93
N PRO A 12 8.87 7.28 -7.85
CA PRO A 12 8.66 7.38 -9.30
C PRO A 12 7.77 6.26 -9.84
N PHE A 13 6.60 6.08 -9.23
CA PHE A 13 5.45 5.51 -9.87
C PHE A 13 5.00 6.51 -10.93
N GLN A 14 5.57 6.40 -12.13
CA GLN A 14 5.04 7.06 -13.30
C GLN A 14 3.67 6.46 -13.62
N VAL A 15 2.65 6.93 -12.91
CA VAL A 15 1.31 6.97 -13.46
C VAL A 15 1.37 8.12 -14.47
N PRO A 16 1.19 7.87 -15.78
CA PRO A 16 1.17 8.96 -16.75
C PRO A 16 0.16 9.99 -16.26
N MET A 17 0.48 11.28 -16.34
CA MET A 17 -0.47 12.33 -15.92
C MET A 17 -1.76 12.16 -16.71
N TRP A 18 -2.76 11.60 -16.05
CA TRP A 18 -4.06 11.30 -16.61
C TRP A 18 -5.03 12.32 -16.01
N SER A 19 -5.99 12.81 -16.82
CA SER A 19 -7.01 13.73 -16.33
C SER A 19 -7.77 13.13 -15.14
N GLU A 20 -8.33 13.98 -14.27
CA GLU A 20 -9.17 13.52 -13.14
C GLU A 20 -10.29 12.57 -13.62
N GLU A 21 -10.85 12.85 -14.80
CA GLU A 21 -11.84 12.00 -15.46
C GLU A 21 -11.29 10.62 -15.84
N SER A 22 -10.04 10.54 -16.31
CA SER A 22 -9.40 9.26 -16.64
C SER A 22 -9.15 8.41 -15.40
N GLU A 23 -8.85 9.03 -14.25
CA GLU A 23 -8.72 8.31 -12.98
C GLU A 23 -10.06 7.74 -12.52
N ARG A 24 -11.09 8.59 -12.51
CA ARG A 24 -12.46 8.18 -12.19
C ARG A 24 -12.91 6.98 -13.01
N LEU A 25 -12.74 7.02 -14.34
CA LEU A 25 -13.12 5.91 -15.22
C LEU A 25 -12.38 4.60 -14.90
N ARG A 26 -11.08 4.67 -14.55
CA ARG A 26 -10.34 3.47 -14.12
C ARG A 26 -10.82 2.95 -12.77
N PHE A 27 -11.14 3.84 -11.84
CA PHE A 27 -11.72 3.45 -10.56
C PHE A 27 -13.05 2.73 -10.78
N GLU A 28 -13.98 3.34 -11.52
CA GLU A 28 -15.30 2.79 -11.83
C GLU A 28 -15.17 1.44 -12.55
N HIS A 29 -14.26 1.32 -13.54
CA HIS A 29 -14.00 0.06 -14.22
C HIS A 29 -13.47 -1.04 -13.25
N ARG A 30 -12.52 -0.70 -12.37
CA ARG A 30 -11.98 -1.66 -11.38
C ARG A 30 -13.02 -2.09 -10.35
N MET A 31 -13.93 -1.19 -9.97
CA MET A 31 -14.94 -1.44 -8.94
C MET A 31 -16.28 -1.90 -9.50
N GLY A 32 -16.45 -1.90 -10.82
CA GLY A 32 -17.72 -2.18 -11.50
C GLY A 32 -18.31 -3.55 -11.17
N PHE A 33 -17.48 -4.56 -10.90
CA PHE A 33 -17.96 -5.89 -10.51
C PHE A 33 -18.67 -5.91 -9.14
N LEU A 34 -18.45 -4.89 -8.30
CA LEU A 34 -19.10 -4.74 -6.99
C LEU A 34 -20.36 -3.87 -7.07
N SER A 35 -20.65 -3.25 -8.21
CA SER A 35 -21.79 -2.32 -8.37
C SER A 35 -23.15 -2.95 -8.06
N THR A 36 -23.30 -4.25 -8.28
CA THR A 36 -24.54 -4.99 -8.03
C THR A 36 -24.73 -5.41 -6.58
N ILE A 37 -23.69 -5.31 -5.75
CA ILE A 37 -23.68 -5.81 -4.37
C ILE A 37 -24.15 -4.72 -3.37
N GLY A 38 -24.15 -3.45 -3.78
CA GLY A 38 -24.56 -2.32 -2.95
C GLY A 38 -23.60 -2.06 -1.78
N ASP A 39 -24.02 -1.20 -0.85
CA ASP A 39 -23.20 -0.83 0.31
C ASP A 39 -23.02 -2.00 1.28
N PRO A 40 -21.83 -2.17 1.90
CA PRO A 40 -20.67 -1.28 1.89
C PRO A 40 -19.60 -1.65 0.83
N LEU A 41 -19.92 -2.59 -0.07
CA LEU A 41 -18.96 -3.20 -0.98
C LEU A 41 -18.82 -2.41 -2.29
N HIS A 42 -19.90 -1.75 -2.72
CA HIS A 42 -19.83 -0.68 -3.70
C HIS A 42 -19.52 0.65 -3.01
N VAL A 43 -18.68 1.48 -3.64
CA VAL A 43 -18.32 2.81 -3.17
C VAL A 43 -18.17 3.68 -4.40
N SER A 44 -18.79 4.86 -4.42
CA SER A 44 -18.60 5.81 -5.52
C SER A 44 -17.18 6.37 -5.52
N TYR A 45 -16.74 6.94 -6.65
CA TYR A 45 -15.42 7.53 -6.72
C TYR A 45 -15.26 8.71 -5.75
N GLU A 46 -16.28 9.55 -5.62
CA GLU A 46 -16.31 10.69 -4.70
C GLU A 46 -16.19 10.23 -3.25
N GLU A 47 -16.92 9.17 -2.88
CA GLU A 47 -16.86 8.62 -1.54
C GLU A 47 -15.51 7.97 -1.25
N PHE A 48 -14.91 7.29 -2.24
CA PHE A 48 -13.55 6.80 -2.13
C PHE A 48 -12.55 7.93 -1.85
N LEU A 49 -12.65 9.07 -2.54
CA LEU A 49 -11.78 10.22 -2.30
C LEU A 49 -11.91 10.78 -0.88
N VAL A 50 -13.14 10.93 -0.39
CA VAL A 50 -13.42 11.42 0.96
C VAL A 50 -12.90 10.44 2.02
N ARG A 51 -13.20 9.14 1.88
CA ARG A 51 -12.82 8.12 2.87
C ARG A 51 -11.31 7.83 2.87
N SER A 52 -10.66 7.85 1.71
CA SER A 52 -9.23 7.56 1.59
C SER A 52 -8.34 8.72 2.03
N LYS A 53 -8.88 9.95 2.07
CA LYS A 53 -8.13 11.19 2.33
C LYS A 53 -6.95 11.36 1.37
N ILE A 54 -7.04 10.79 0.16
CA ILE A 54 -5.93 10.78 -0.78
C ILE A 54 -5.46 12.20 -1.13
N ARG A 55 -6.39 13.15 -1.27
CA ARG A 55 -6.09 14.56 -1.55
C ARG A 55 -5.25 15.21 -0.45
N GLU A 56 -5.55 14.92 0.82
CA GLU A 56 -4.77 15.40 1.96
C GLU A 56 -3.36 14.78 1.97
N LEU A 57 -3.27 13.49 1.64
CA LEU A 57 -2.00 12.75 1.61
C LEU A 57 -1.09 13.18 0.45
N THR A 58 -1.66 13.59 -0.68
CA THR A 58 -0.90 14.03 -1.86
C THR A 58 -0.50 15.50 -1.81
N GLY A 59 -1.28 16.34 -1.12
CA GLY A 59 -0.97 17.77 -0.96
C GLY A 59 -0.08 18.09 0.25
N GLY A 60 0.14 17.13 1.14
CA GLY A 60 0.90 17.30 2.38
C GLY A 60 2.36 16.85 2.31
N ASP A 61 3.05 16.95 3.44
CA ASP A 61 4.40 16.43 3.61
C ASP A 61 4.40 14.89 3.55
N VAL A 62 5.15 14.32 2.61
CA VAL A 62 5.35 12.87 2.42
C VAL A 62 5.87 12.16 3.68
N ALA A 63 6.59 12.86 4.55
CA ALA A 63 7.11 12.28 5.78
C ALA A 63 5.98 11.73 6.67
N VAL A 64 4.83 12.40 6.71
CA VAL A 64 3.67 12.02 7.52
C VAL A 64 3.10 10.65 7.12
N PRO A 65 2.71 10.41 5.85
CA PRO A 65 2.23 9.11 5.42
C PRO A 65 3.28 8.00 5.51
N LEU A 66 4.57 8.31 5.27
CA LEU A 66 5.65 7.33 5.42
C LEU A 66 5.84 6.91 6.89
N GLN A 67 5.83 7.86 7.82
CA GLN A 67 5.90 7.56 9.25
C GLN A 67 4.71 6.70 9.69
N ARG A 68 3.49 7.07 9.27
CA ARG A 68 2.29 6.25 9.55
C ARG A 68 2.41 4.83 8.99
N ALA A 69 2.99 4.66 7.79
CA ALA A 69 3.22 3.36 7.20
C ALA A 69 4.21 2.52 8.04
N ILE A 70 5.31 3.13 8.50
CA ILE A 70 6.28 2.48 9.40
C ILE A 70 5.59 1.99 10.67
N ASP A 71 4.88 2.88 11.37
CA ASP A 71 4.19 2.55 12.63
C ASP A 71 3.17 1.42 12.43
N THR A 72 2.44 1.45 11.31
CA THR A 72 1.41 0.45 10.99
C THR A 72 2.04 -0.92 10.70
N PHE A 73 3.14 -0.98 9.95
CA PHE A 73 3.82 -2.25 9.70
C PHE A 73 4.47 -2.82 10.97
N GLU A 74 5.05 -1.98 11.83
CA GLU A 74 5.61 -2.43 13.10
C GLU A 74 4.53 -2.94 14.05
N LEU A 75 3.40 -2.23 14.15
CA LEU A 75 2.25 -2.68 14.92
C LEU A 75 1.74 -4.02 14.39
N ALA A 76 1.48 -4.13 13.08
CA ALA A 76 1.01 -5.36 12.47
C ALA A 76 1.97 -6.53 12.71
N ARG A 77 3.28 -6.31 12.50
CA ARG A 77 4.33 -7.30 12.80
C ARG A 77 4.21 -7.79 14.24
N SER A 78 4.15 -6.88 15.21
CA SER A 78 4.08 -7.22 16.64
C SER A 78 2.83 -8.05 16.98
N GLN A 79 1.70 -7.80 16.31
CA GLN A 79 0.48 -8.58 16.53
C GLN A 79 0.57 -9.97 15.92
N PHE A 80 1.15 -10.11 14.73
CA PHE A 80 1.34 -11.42 14.11
C PHE A 80 2.42 -12.25 14.82
N GLU A 81 3.47 -11.62 15.37
CA GLU A 81 4.51 -12.31 16.14
C GLU A 81 3.93 -12.98 17.40
N LYS A 82 2.91 -12.41 18.04
CA LYS A 82 2.18 -13.03 19.17
C LYS A 82 1.40 -14.28 18.80
N LEU A 83 1.15 -14.50 17.50
CA LEU A 83 0.39 -15.66 17.00
C LEU A 83 1.30 -16.80 16.54
N VAL A 84 2.63 -16.63 16.58
CA VAL A 84 3.59 -17.63 16.10
C VAL A 84 3.61 -18.89 16.97
N ASP A 85 3.27 -18.77 18.25
CA ASP A 85 3.18 -19.92 19.15
C ASP A 85 1.96 -20.83 18.87
N ARG A 86 1.12 -20.46 17.88
CA ARG A 86 -0.02 -21.25 17.42
C ARG A 86 0.32 -21.91 16.08
N PRO A 87 0.58 -23.23 16.04
CA PRO A 87 0.97 -23.95 14.82
C PRO A 87 -0.04 -23.79 13.67
N GLU A 88 -1.33 -23.75 14.00
CA GLU A 88 -2.46 -23.58 13.07
C GLU A 88 -2.35 -22.32 12.21
N PHE A 89 -1.85 -21.22 12.78
CA PHE A 89 -1.72 -19.94 12.09
C PHE A 89 -0.32 -19.72 11.53
N THR A 90 0.67 -20.48 11.98
CA THR A 90 2.09 -20.29 11.67
C THR A 90 2.37 -20.27 10.17
N MET A 91 1.69 -21.13 9.40
CA MET A 91 1.85 -21.18 7.94
C MET A 91 1.41 -19.88 7.26
N HIS A 92 0.40 -19.19 7.80
CA HIS A 92 -0.17 -17.97 7.23
C HIS A 92 0.43 -16.69 7.83
N THR A 93 0.88 -16.73 9.09
CA THR A 93 1.42 -15.55 9.78
C THR A 93 2.88 -15.29 9.42
N LYS A 94 3.70 -16.33 9.23
CA LYS A 94 5.12 -16.17 8.86
C LYS A 94 5.33 -15.32 7.59
N PRO A 95 4.62 -15.57 6.47
CA PRO A 95 4.77 -14.74 5.27
C PRO A 95 4.36 -13.28 5.50
N VAL A 96 3.30 -13.03 6.29
CA VAL A 96 2.82 -11.68 6.59
C VAL A 96 3.80 -10.92 7.49
N ILE A 97 4.40 -11.59 8.48
CA ILE A 97 5.48 -11.02 9.31
C ILE A 97 6.66 -10.59 8.42
N LEU A 98 7.05 -11.42 7.45
CA LEU A 98 8.11 -11.09 6.50
C LEU A 98 7.76 -9.86 5.65
N VAL A 99 6.52 -9.76 5.17
CA VAL A 99 6.02 -8.58 4.45
C VAL A 99 6.15 -7.32 5.32
N CYS A 100 5.65 -7.36 6.56
CA CYS A 100 5.75 -6.23 7.48
C CYS A 100 7.21 -5.83 7.74
N ARG A 101 8.09 -6.80 8.06
CA ARG A 101 9.51 -6.54 8.32
C ARG A 101 10.20 -5.87 7.13
N THR A 102 9.96 -6.38 5.92
CA THR A 102 10.61 -5.85 4.73
C THR A 102 10.10 -4.46 4.39
N ASN A 103 8.79 -4.25 4.48
CA ASN A 103 8.17 -2.97 4.11
C ASN A 103 8.50 -1.85 5.10
N VAL A 104 8.72 -2.15 6.39
CA VAL A 104 9.26 -1.16 7.37
C VAL A 104 10.60 -0.62 6.91
N VAL A 105 11.50 -1.50 6.48
CA VAL A 105 12.85 -1.09 6.04
C VAL A 105 12.76 -0.17 4.83
N VAL A 106 11.94 -0.54 3.85
CA VAL A 106 11.74 0.30 2.65
C VAL A 106 11.13 1.65 3.02
N ALA A 107 10.10 1.69 3.85
CA ALA A 107 9.48 2.95 4.28
C ALA A 107 10.46 3.85 5.05
N ARG A 108 11.33 3.29 5.90
CA ARG A 108 12.40 4.02 6.58
C ARG A 108 13.44 4.59 5.61
N LEU A 109 13.84 3.82 4.61
CA LEU A 109 14.78 4.29 3.58
C LEU A 109 14.19 5.46 2.78
N LEU A 110 12.91 5.36 2.41
CA LEU A 110 12.17 6.43 1.74
C LEU A 110 12.09 7.68 2.62
N LEU A 111 11.73 7.52 3.90
CA LEU A 111 11.62 8.64 4.84
C LEU A 111 12.95 9.35 5.08
N ALA A 112 14.05 8.59 5.18
CA ALA A 112 15.39 9.14 5.34
C ALA A 112 15.88 9.92 4.10
N GLY A 113 15.18 9.84 2.97
CA GLY A 113 15.57 10.51 1.73
C GLY A 113 16.80 9.89 1.05
N ASN A 114 17.24 8.69 1.46
CA ASN A 114 18.43 8.01 0.95
C ASN A 114 18.26 7.40 -0.46
N VAL A 115 17.09 7.57 -1.07
CA VAL A 115 16.67 6.81 -2.26
C VAL A 115 15.85 7.67 -3.23
N ARG A 116 16.17 8.96 -3.34
CA ARG A 116 15.44 9.96 -4.15
C ARG A 116 15.22 9.54 -5.61
N ASP A 117 16.12 8.76 -6.19
CA ASP A 117 16.05 8.32 -7.59
C ASP A 117 15.67 6.84 -7.77
N ARG A 118 15.20 6.18 -6.71
CA ARG A 118 14.82 4.76 -6.78
C ARG A 118 13.33 4.58 -6.97
N ARG A 119 12.98 3.69 -7.89
CA ARG A 119 11.61 3.25 -8.11
C ARG A 119 11.19 2.20 -7.11
N VAL A 120 9.99 2.34 -6.55
CA VAL A 120 9.39 1.29 -5.74
C VAL A 120 8.58 0.38 -6.67
N THR A 121 8.82 -0.93 -6.55
CA THR A 121 8.06 -1.97 -7.24
C THR A 121 7.44 -2.94 -6.24
N TYR A 122 6.38 -3.62 -6.65
CA TYR A 122 5.70 -4.63 -5.85
C TYR A 122 6.18 -6.02 -6.25
N GLN A 123 6.62 -6.81 -5.28
CA GLN A 123 6.91 -8.23 -5.46
C GLN A 123 5.93 -9.07 -4.64
N PHE A 124 5.16 -9.91 -5.32
CA PHE A 124 4.28 -10.89 -4.68
C PHE A 124 5.03 -12.20 -4.48
N MET A 125 4.92 -12.75 -3.28
CA MET A 125 5.47 -14.08 -2.97
C MET A 125 4.37 -15.13 -3.10
N PRO A 126 4.66 -16.36 -3.53
CA PRO A 126 3.68 -17.45 -3.55
C PRO A 126 2.99 -17.67 -2.20
N GLU A 127 3.73 -17.48 -1.10
CA GLU A 127 3.26 -17.66 0.27
C GLU A 127 2.46 -16.45 0.79
N SER A 128 2.50 -15.31 0.08
CA SER A 128 1.70 -14.13 0.37
C SER A 128 1.23 -13.48 -0.94
N PRO A 129 0.28 -14.09 -1.65
CA PRO A 129 -0.15 -13.61 -2.96
C PRO A 129 -0.99 -12.32 -2.88
N ILE A 130 -1.46 -11.97 -1.68
CA ILE A 130 -2.32 -10.81 -1.44
C ILE A 130 -1.51 -9.58 -1.02
N PHE A 131 -0.44 -9.78 -0.24
CA PHE A 131 0.33 -8.69 0.35
C PHE A 131 1.74 -8.63 -0.26
N PRO A 132 2.06 -7.61 -1.06
CA PRO A 132 3.35 -7.52 -1.70
C PRO A 132 4.44 -7.01 -0.75
N ILE A 133 5.67 -7.43 -1.02
CA ILE A 133 6.86 -6.77 -0.54
C ILE A 133 7.19 -5.59 -1.45
N LEU A 134 7.60 -4.47 -0.85
CA LEU A 134 8.11 -3.31 -1.56
C LEU A 134 9.60 -3.53 -1.91
N LYS A 135 9.98 -3.19 -3.14
CA LYS A 135 11.38 -3.26 -3.60
C LYS A 135 11.82 -1.93 -4.18
N LEU A 136 12.97 -1.46 -3.73
CA LEU A 136 13.65 -0.29 -4.29
C LEU A 136 14.54 -0.75 -5.46
N VAL A 137 14.26 -0.23 -6.64
CA VAL A 137 14.98 -0.51 -7.88
C VAL A 137 15.74 0.75 -8.29
N SER A 138 17.00 0.62 -8.64
CA SER A 138 17.75 1.71 -9.27
C SER A 138 17.39 1.73 -10.75
N ASP A 139 17.09 2.90 -11.29
CA ASP A 139 17.20 3.08 -12.74
C ASP A 139 18.68 2.91 -13.08
N LYS A 140 18.96 2.06 -14.07
CA LYS A 140 20.30 1.89 -14.66
C LYS A 140 20.48 2.89 -15.78
#